data_AF-A0A7S9YX02-F1
#
_entry.id   AF-A0A7S9YX02-F1
#
_cell.length_a   1.000
_cell.length_b   1.000
_cell.length_c   1.000
_cell.angle_alpha   90.00
_cell.angle_beta   90.00
_cell.angle_gamma   90.00
#
_symmetry.space_group_name_H-M   'P 1'
#
loop_
_entity.id
_entity.type
_entity.pdbx_description
1 polymer ?
#
loop_
_entity_poly.entity_id
_entity_poly.type
_entity_poly.pdbx_seq_one_letter_code
_entity_poly.pdbx_strand_id
1 'polypeptide(L)'
;MKTTDQIIDQQPPASQAIISAALRQALQQSFSSTCSSISELQGARISFALADRSHIEAESPHEADRQIRRLVNFKSRKKGWDGREAEAPNPESLGAAIHFLQSLKYLPFPIPMASVGSDGNATLYWKNDKVYADVELYEDGRIGYLLQVGDRDPEDNEVDMPERGIPPSIFGALIAANPFKNR
;
A
#
# COMPACT_ATOMS: atom_id res chain seq x y z
N MET A 1 28.34 44.33 -37.46
CA MET A 1 28.83 42.96 -37.69
C MET A 1 27.69 42.02 -37.38
N LYS A 2 27.17 41.31 -38.39
CA LYS A 2 26.07 40.35 -38.26
C LYS A 2 26.68 38.95 -38.22
N THR A 3 26.44 38.22 -37.14
CA THR A 3 26.83 36.81 -37.03
C THR A 3 25.59 35.97 -37.30
N THR A 4 25.64 35.20 -38.37
CA THR A 4 24.58 34.29 -38.82
C THR A 4 24.87 32.92 -38.22
N ASP A 5 24.02 32.47 -37.29
CA ASP A 5 24.06 31.10 -36.78
C ASP A 5 23.33 30.16 -37.76
N GLN A 6 24.08 29.23 -38.33
CA GLN A 6 23.57 28.14 -39.16
C GLN A 6 23.02 27.02 -38.26
N ILE A 7 21.73 26.74 -38.39
CA ILE A 7 21.07 25.58 -37.79
C ILE A 7 21.36 24.37 -38.69
N ILE A 8 22.09 23.39 -38.15
CA ILE A 8 22.35 22.10 -38.81
C ILE A 8 21.22 21.15 -38.44
N ASP A 9 20.42 20.80 -39.43
CA ASP A 9 19.34 19.81 -39.35
C ASP A 9 19.95 18.40 -39.43
N GLN A 10 20.00 17.70 -38.29
CA GLN A 10 20.54 16.34 -38.18
C GLN A 10 19.41 15.33 -38.38
N GLN A 11 19.24 14.86 -39.61
CA GLN A 11 18.35 13.74 -39.92
C GLN A 11 18.90 12.43 -39.30
N PRO A 12 18.11 11.66 -38.52
CA PRO A 12 18.60 10.46 -37.87
C PRO A 12 18.92 9.33 -38.88
N PRO A 13 19.93 8.49 -38.59
CA PRO A 13 20.37 7.44 -39.49
C PRO A 13 19.32 6.31 -39.62
N ALA A 14 19.13 5.85 -40.86
CA ALA A 14 18.13 4.86 -41.29
C ALA A 14 18.18 3.50 -40.56
N SER A 15 19.19 3.24 -39.75
CA SER A 15 19.38 1.99 -38.99
C SER A 15 18.46 1.86 -37.77
N GLN A 16 17.91 2.95 -37.23
CA GLN A 16 16.99 2.89 -36.08
C GLN A 16 15.53 2.55 -36.47
N ALA A 17 15.16 2.72 -37.74
CA ALA A 17 13.82 2.39 -38.22
C ALA A 17 13.57 0.88 -38.33
N ILE A 18 14.62 0.06 -38.51
CA ILE A 18 14.49 -1.39 -38.74
C ILE A 18 14.27 -2.15 -37.42
N ILE A 19 14.88 -1.69 -36.32
CA ILE A 19 14.76 -2.33 -35.00
C ILE A 19 13.34 -2.17 -34.43
N SER A 20 12.67 -1.05 -34.71
CA SER A 20 11.31 -0.78 -34.22
C SER A 20 10.22 -1.58 -34.94
N ALA A 21 10.43 -1.95 -36.21
CA ALA A 21 9.49 -2.78 -36.97
C ALA A 21 9.51 -4.25 -36.53
N ALA A 22 10.71 -4.82 -36.32
CA ALA A 22 10.86 -6.22 -35.90
C ALA A 22 10.29 -6.47 -34.49
N LEU A 23 10.46 -5.53 -33.56
CA LEU A 23 9.94 -5.65 -32.20
C LEU A 23 8.40 -5.56 -32.14
N ARG A 24 7.77 -4.76 -33.02
CA ARG A 24 6.30 -4.71 -33.15
C ARG A 24 5.72 -6.01 -33.69
N GLN A 25 6.41 -6.66 -34.62
CA GLN A 25 5.93 -7.90 -35.24
C GLN A 25 6.04 -9.09 -34.27
N ALA A 26 7.08 -9.14 -33.43
CA ALA A 26 7.22 -10.14 -32.38
C ALA A 26 6.15 -10.02 -31.27
N LEU A 27 5.76 -8.79 -30.92
CA LEU A 27 4.67 -8.56 -29.96
C LEU A 27 3.31 -8.96 -30.54
N GLN A 28 3.00 -8.65 -31.80
CA GLN A 28 1.72 -9.06 -32.42
C GLN A 28 1.55 -10.58 -32.56
N GLN A 29 2.63 -11.34 -32.79
CA GLN A 29 2.52 -12.81 -32.86
C GLN A 29 2.37 -13.48 -31.48
N SER A 30 2.83 -12.80 -30.42
CA SER A 30 2.71 -13.31 -29.05
C SER A 30 1.28 -13.17 -28.49
N PHE A 31 0.49 -12.20 -28.96
CA PHE A 31 -0.90 -11.99 -28.50
C PHE A 31 -1.96 -12.82 -29.24
N SER A 32 -1.64 -13.44 -30.38
CA SER A 32 -2.61 -14.25 -31.15
C SER A 32 -2.66 -15.73 -30.74
N SER A 33 -1.84 -16.18 -29.80
CA SER A 33 -1.67 -17.62 -29.52
C SER A 33 -2.33 -18.12 -28.22
N THR A 34 -3.16 -17.33 -27.55
CA THR A 34 -3.84 -17.76 -26.29
C THR A 34 -5.36 -17.62 -26.27
N CYS A 35 -6.02 -17.42 -27.41
CA CYS A 35 -7.50 -17.40 -27.48
C CYS A 35 -8.03 -18.57 -28.32
N SER A 36 -7.84 -19.79 -27.83
CA SER A 36 -8.62 -20.95 -28.26
C SER A 36 -9.04 -21.75 -27.02
N SER A 37 -10.34 -21.68 -26.73
CA SER A 37 -11.11 -22.44 -25.72
C SER A 37 -11.46 -21.70 -24.41
N ILE A 38 -12.36 -20.72 -24.53
CA ILE A 38 -13.24 -20.26 -23.43
C ILE A 38 -14.61 -20.98 -23.48
N SER A 39 -14.81 -21.89 -24.45
CA SER A 39 -16.09 -22.57 -24.66
C SER A 39 -16.27 -23.87 -23.85
N GLU A 40 -15.22 -24.39 -23.20
CA GLU A 40 -15.22 -25.67 -22.46
C GLU A 40 -15.31 -25.53 -20.92
N LEU A 41 -15.74 -24.37 -20.41
CA LEU A 41 -15.98 -24.15 -18.97
C LEU A 41 -17.47 -23.93 -18.63
N GLN A 42 -18.39 -24.51 -19.40
CA GLN A 42 -19.83 -24.49 -19.10
C GLN A 42 -20.33 -25.66 -18.22
N GLY A 43 -19.43 -26.51 -17.70
CA GLY A 43 -19.81 -27.70 -16.91
C GLY A 43 -19.45 -27.69 -15.42
N ALA A 44 -18.60 -26.76 -14.96
CA ALA A 44 -18.22 -26.71 -13.55
C ALA A 44 -19.28 -25.94 -12.77
N ARG A 45 -20.23 -26.68 -12.16
CA ARG A 45 -21.11 -26.15 -11.11
C ARG A 45 -20.22 -25.62 -10.00
N ILE A 46 -19.96 -24.31 -10.03
CA ILE A 46 -19.42 -23.57 -8.90
C ILE A 46 -20.48 -23.64 -7.81
N SER A 47 -20.42 -24.71 -7.03
CA SER A 47 -21.09 -24.81 -5.74
C SER A 47 -20.27 -23.94 -4.80
N PHE A 48 -20.42 -22.63 -4.95
CA PHE A 48 -19.91 -21.65 -4.01
C PHE A 48 -20.64 -21.95 -2.70
N ALA A 49 -19.92 -22.57 -1.76
CA ALA A 49 -20.44 -22.89 -0.45
C ALA A 49 -20.92 -21.59 0.21
N LEU A 50 -22.24 -21.40 0.20
CA LEU A 50 -22.96 -20.39 0.98
C LEU A 50 -23.18 -20.88 2.43
N ALA A 51 -22.36 -21.81 2.90
CA ALA A 51 -22.41 -22.30 4.26
C ALA A 51 -21.41 -21.50 5.11
N ASP A 52 -21.96 -20.76 6.06
CA ASP A 52 -21.27 -19.97 7.09
C ASP A 52 -20.79 -18.56 6.70
N ARG A 53 -21.74 -17.71 6.27
CA ARG A 53 -21.59 -16.24 6.25
C ARG A 53 -22.04 -15.56 7.55
N SER A 54 -22.28 -16.33 8.61
CA SER A 54 -22.88 -15.82 9.87
C SER A 54 -21.96 -14.91 10.68
N HIS A 55 -20.64 -14.99 10.46
CA HIS A 55 -19.64 -14.35 11.32
C HIS A 55 -18.55 -13.56 10.59
N ILE A 56 -18.76 -13.19 9.33
CA ILE A 56 -18.18 -11.93 8.84
C ILE A 56 -19.05 -10.81 9.42
N GLU A 57 -19.02 -10.66 10.75
CA GLU A 57 -19.25 -9.34 11.32
C GLU A 57 -18.09 -8.52 10.77
N ALA A 58 -18.35 -7.83 9.66
CA ALA A 58 -17.46 -6.84 9.11
C ALA A 58 -16.99 -6.00 10.29
N GLU A 59 -15.72 -6.16 10.69
CA GLU A 59 -15.06 -5.21 11.58
C GLU A 59 -15.20 -3.87 10.86
N SER A 60 -16.19 -3.13 11.36
CA SER A 60 -17.03 -2.31 10.50
C SER A 60 -16.25 -1.10 9.99
N PRO A 61 -16.71 -0.42 8.91
CA PRO A 61 -16.38 0.98 8.65
C PRO A 61 -16.25 1.87 9.90
N HIS A 62 -16.93 1.50 11.01
CA HIS A 62 -16.83 2.12 12.32
C HIS A 62 -15.47 2.00 13.03
N GLU A 63 -14.68 0.95 12.78
CA GLU A 63 -13.38 0.76 13.43
C GLU A 63 -12.35 1.73 12.85
N ALA A 64 -12.30 1.88 11.52
CA ALA A 64 -11.51 2.93 10.88
C ALA A 64 -11.90 4.32 11.41
N ASP A 65 -13.20 4.61 11.54
CA ASP A 65 -13.68 5.88 12.09
C ASP A 65 -13.27 6.08 13.57
N ARG A 66 -13.20 5.00 14.36
CA ARG A 66 -12.72 5.02 15.74
C ARG A 66 -11.23 5.36 15.81
N GLN A 67 -10.41 4.75 14.97
CA GLN A 67 -8.97 5.03 14.93
C GLN A 67 -8.68 6.44 14.39
N ILE A 68 -9.45 6.91 13.40
CA ILE A 68 -9.38 8.30 12.91
C ILE A 68 -9.71 9.28 14.04
N ARG A 69 -10.79 9.05 14.81
CA ARG A 69 -11.11 9.89 15.98
C ARG A 69 -9.99 9.89 17.02
N ARG A 70 -9.33 8.75 17.23
CA ARG A 70 -8.18 8.63 18.13
C ARG A 70 -7.02 9.53 17.65
N LEU A 71 -6.68 9.52 16.36
CA LEU A 71 -5.67 10.43 15.78
C LEU A 71 -6.07 11.90 15.89
N VAL A 72 -7.33 12.24 15.65
CA VAL A 72 -7.82 13.62 15.81
C VAL A 72 -7.67 14.11 17.26
N ASN A 73 -7.89 13.24 18.25
CA ASN A 73 -7.69 13.58 19.66
C ASN A 73 -6.21 13.84 20.03
N PHE A 74 -5.25 13.36 19.23
CA PHE A 74 -3.84 13.66 19.44
C PHE A 74 -3.46 15.08 18.99
N LYS A 75 -4.19 15.69 18.04
CA LYS A 75 -3.84 17.02 17.48
C LYS A 75 -3.69 18.14 18.51
N SER A 76 -4.36 18.04 19.66
CA SER A 76 -4.30 19.05 20.73
C SER A 76 -3.27 18.76 21.82
N ARG A 77 -2.56 17.63 21.73
CA ARG A 77 -1.52 17.28 22.71
C ARG A 77 -0.31 18.19 22.53
N LYS A 78 0.28 18.55 23.66
CA LYS A 78 1.49 19.37 23.71
C LYS A 78 2.70 18.45 23.92
N LYS A 79 3.89 18.98 23.68
CA LYS A 79 5.13 18.34 24.12
C LYS A 79 5.02 17.93 25.60
N GLY A 80 5.49 16.73 25.93
CA GLY A 80 5.41 16.15 27.26
C GLY A 80 4.18 15.28 27.51
N TRP A 81 3.33 15.01 26.51
CA TRP A 81 2.03 14.35 26.72
C TRP A 81 2.13 12.87 27.12
N ASP A 82 3.23 12.20 26.75
CA ASP A 82 3.54 10.80 27.10
C ASP A 82 4.89 10.68 27.82
N GLY A 83 5.17 11.65 28.70
CA GLY A 83 6.44 11.75 29.41
C GLY A 83 7.35 12.85 28.87
N ARG A 84 8.47 13.11 29.56
CA ARG A 84 9.29 14.32 29.38
C ARG A 84 9.82 14.50 27.95
N GLU A 85 10.12 13.40 27.28
CA GLU A 85 10.75 13.39 25.96
C GLU A 85 9.75 13.30 24.80
N ALA A 86 8.45 13.12 25.10
CA ALA A 86 7.43 13.03 24.06
C ALA A 86 7.26 14.37 23.33
N GLU A 87 7.53 14.39 22.03
CA GLU A 87 7.28 15.55 21.19
C GLU A 87 5.79 15.80 20.98
N ALA A 88 5.45 17.02 20.58
CA ALA A 88 4.09 17.34 20.18
C ALA A 88 3.74 16.56 18.90
N PRO A 89 2.51 16.02 18.76
CA PRO A 89 2.14 15.27 17.56
C PRO A 89 2.27 16.11 16.27
N ASN A 90 2.90 15.52 15.26
CA ASN A 90 3.14 16.15 13.97
C ASN A 90 1.84 16.18 13.15
N PRO A 91 1.33 17.36 12.75
CA PRO A 91 0.06 17.46 12.01
C PRO A 91 0.05 16.78 10.64
N GLU A 92 1.19 16.78 9.94
CA GLU A 92 1.34 16.22 8.59
C GLU A 92 1.34 14.69 8.66
N SER A 93 2.12 14.13 9.58
CA SER A 93 2.12 12.70 9.89
C SER A 93 0.72 12.19 10.32
N LEU A 94 0.04 12.91 11.21
CA LEU A 94 -1.35 12.60 11.59
C LEU A 94 -2.30 12.65 10.39
N GLY A 95 -2.10 13.61 9.47
CA GLY A 95 -2.86 13.73 8.23
C GLY A 95 -2.67 12.51 7.33
N ALA A 96 -1.42 12.09 7.11
CA ALA A 96 -1.07 10.90 6.34
C ALA A 96 -1.72 9.64 6.93
N ALA A 97 -1.68 9.47 8.26
CA ALA A 97 -2.25 8.30 8.93
C ALA A 97 -3.78 8.26 8.81
N ILE A 98 -4.45 9.42 8.91
CA ILE A 98 -5.89 9.52 8.66
C ILE A 98 -6.23 9.12 7.23
N HIS A 99 -5.47 9.61 6.24
CA HIS A 99 -5.68 9.28 4.83
C HIS A 99 -5.46 7.77 4.55
N PHE A 100 -4.46 7.18 5.19
CA PHE A 100 -4.20 5.75 5.14
C PHE A 100 -5.38 4.93 5.70
N LEU A 101 -5.87 5.28 6.89
CA LEU A 101 -7.04 4.63 7.51
C LEU A 101 -8.32 4.78 6.68
N GLN A 102 -8.53 5.93 6.04
CA GLN A 102 -9.65 6.15 5.12
C GLN A 102 -9.58 5.23 3.90
N SER A 103 -8.37 4.98 3.39
CA SER A 103 -8.14 4.07 2.27
C SER A 103 -8.39 2.61 2.67
N LEU A 104 -8.07 2.23 3.91
CA LEU A 104 -8.34 0.90 4.45
C LEU A 104 -9.82 0.61 4.69
N LYS A 105 -10.62 1.64 4.98
CA LYS A 105 -12.04 1.53 5.40
C LYS A 105 -12.91 0.63 4.51
N TYR A 106 -12.58 0.54 3.22
CA TYR A 106 -13.36 -0.20 2.22
C TYR A 106 -12.67 -1.48 1.72
N LEU A 107 -11.51 -1.81 2.28
CA LEU A 107 -10.76 -3.00 1.92
C LEU A 107 -11.02 -4.13 2.94
N PRO A 108 -10.94 -5.40 2.54
CA PRO A 108 -11.17 -6.54 3.42
C PRO A 108 -9.93 -6.83 4.31
N PHE A 109 -9.36 -5.79 4.92
CA PHE A 109 -8.22 -5.88 5.81
C PHE A 109 -8.60 -5.47 7.24
N PRO A 110 -7.96 -6.06 8.25
CA PRO A 110 -8.10 -5.58 9.62
C PRO A 110 -7.62 -4.12 9.70
N ILE A 111 -8.35 -3.30 10.44
CA ILE A 111 -7.97 -1.90 10.69
C ILE A 111 -6.87 -1.87 11.75
N PRO A 112 -5.72 -1.20 11.52
CA PRO A 112 -4.66 -1.10 12.51
C PRO A 112 -5.09 -0.26 13.71
N MET A 113 -4.47 -0.51 14.86
CA MET A 113 -4.56 0.41 15.98
C MET A 113 -3.70 1.65 15.69
N ALA A 114 -4.27 2.83 15.89
CA ALA A 114 -3.57 4.09 15.67
C ALA A 114 -3.02 4.68 16.97
N SER A 115 -1.81 5.21 16.93
CA SER A 115 -1.14 5.89 18.04
C SER A 115 -0.25 7.03 17.53
N VAL A 116 0.47 7.66 18.45
CA VAL A 116 1.54 8.61 18.15
C VAL A 116 2.77 8.17 18.92
N GLY A 117 3.92 8.12 18.24
CA GLY A 117 5.22 7.82 18.81
C GLY A 117 5.74 8.96 19.69
N SER A 118 6.82 8.69 20.43
CA SER A 118 7.47 9.70 21.28
C SER A 118 8.11 10.82 20.47
N ASP A 119 8.40 10.60 19.20
CA ASP A 119 8.91 11.58 18.25
C ASP A 119 7.82 12.48 17.64
N GLY A 120 6.54 12.22 17.97
CA GLY A 120 5.39 12.96 17.48
C GLY A 120 4.81 12.42 16.18
N ASN A 121 5.41 11.40 15.56
CA ASN A 121 4.87 10.80 14.34
C ASN A 121 3.72 9.84 14.65
N ALA A 122 2.75 9.78 13.75
CA ALA A 122 1.64 8.85 13.81
C ALA A 122 2.14 7.44 13.50
N THR A 123 1.72 6.49 14.34
CA THR A 123 2.02 5.06 14.16
C THR A 123 0.75 4.26 14.02
N LEU A 124 0.78 3.25 13.16
CA LEU A 124 -0.30 2.32 12.89
C LEU A 124 0.25 0.91 13.07
N TYR A 125 -0.36 0.11 13.95
CA TYR A 125 0.12 -1.25 14.17
C TYR A 125 -0.98 -2.31 14.10
N TRP A 126 -0.59 -3.48 13.59
CA TRP A 126 -1.35 -4.72 13.64
C TRP A 126 -0.63 -5.69 14.56
N LYS A 127 -1.37 -6.35 15.44
CA LYS A 127 -0.81 -7.39 16.31
C LYS A 127 -1.80 -8.53 16.47
N ASN A 128 -1.34 -9.74 16.19
CA ASN A 128 -1.98 -10.99 16.54
C ASN A 128 -0.92 -12.04 16.90
N ASP A 129 -1.32 -13.29 17.15
CA ASP A 129 -0.40 -14.37 17.56
C ASP A 129 0.66 -14.72 16.51
N LYS A 130 0.44 -14.34 15.24
CA LYS A 130 1.31 -14.69 14.11
C LYS A 130 2.02 -13.49 13.49
N VAL A 131 1.48 -12.28 13.62
CA VAL A 131 2.01 -11.10 12.96
C VAL A 131 2.02 -9.91 13.89
N TYR A 132 3.15 -9.22 13.90
CA TYR A 132 3.30 -7.86 14.36
C TYR A 132 3.73 -7.01 13.17
N ALA A 133 3.01 -5.93 12.91
CA ALA A 133 3.41 -4.93 11.93
C ALA A 133 3.24 -3.57 12.59
N ASP A 134 4.27 -2.75 12.55
CA ASP A 134 4.27 -1.36 13.03
C ASP A 134 4.65 -0.46 11.86
N VAL A 135 3.88 0.59 11.64
CA VAL A 135 4.03 1.49 10.50
C VAL A 135 4.05 2.91 11.04
N GLU A 136 5.17 3.58 10.85
CA GLU A 136 5.36 4.98 11.20
C GLU A 136 5.26 5.83 9.93
N LEU A 137 4.49 6.91 10.01
CA LEU A 137 4.28 7.81 8.88
C LEU A 137 5.06 9.10 9.12
N TYR A 138 5.95 9.45 8.20
CA TYR A 138 6.77 10.65 8.30
C TYR A 138 6.11 11.85 7.61
N GLU A 139 6.54 13.06 7.98
CA GLU A 139 6.02 14.32 7.46
C GLU A 139 6.31 14.53 5.97
N ASP A 140 7.41 13.96 5.47
CA ASP A 140 7.82 14.05 4.06
C ASP A 140 7.15 13.01 3.15
N GLY A 141 6.16 12.29 3.68
CA GLY A 141 5.45 11.26 2.94
C GLY A 141 6.21 9.94 2.82
N ARG A 142 7.30 9.74 3.57
CA ARG A 142 7.91 8.42 3.73
C ARG A 142 7.17 7.61 4.79
N ILE A 143 7.30 6.28 4.70
CA ILE A 143 6.75 5.32 5.64
C ILE A 143 7.89 4.43 6.12
N GLY A 144 8.12 4.42 7.44
CA GLY A 144 8.92 3.42 8.11
C GLY A 144 8.02 2.26 8.52
N TYR A 145 8.50 1.03 8.40
CA TYR A 145 7.77 -0.11 8.94
C TYR A 145 8.68 -1.17 9.54
N LEU A 146 8.17 -1.84 10.56
CA LEU A 146 8.73 -3.04 11.17
C LEU A 146 7.71 -4.16 11.05
N LEU A 147 8.11 -5.29 10.47
CA LEU A 147 7.26 -6.44 10.25
C LEU A 147 7.88 -7.70 10.84
N GLN A 148 7.12 -8.41 11.66
CA GLN A 148 7.48 -9.72 12.19
C GLN A 148 6.35 -10.72 11.91
N VAL A 149 6.69 -11.88 11.35
CA VAL A 149 5.73 -12.94 11.01
C VAL A 149 6.19 -14.28 11.55
N GLY A 150 5.48 -14.78 12.57
CA GLY A 150 5.82 -15.96 13.34
C GLY A 150 7.14 -15.76 14.08
N ASP A 151 7.98 -16.78 14.06
CA ASP A 151 9.30 -16.77 14.70
C ASP A 151 10.41 -16.25 13.75
N ARG A 152 10.06 -15.62 12.63
CA ARG A 152 11.04 -15.02 11.73
C ARG A 152 11.63 -13.75 12.33
N ASP A 153 12.88 -13.48 11.97
CA ASP A 153 13.52 -12.20 12.30
C ASP A 153 12.68 -11.03 11.76
N PRO A 154 12.52 -9.94 12.52
CA PRO A 154 11.82 -8.76 12.05
C PRO A 154 12.50 -8.15 10.81
N GLU A 155 11.68 -7.73 9.86
CA GLU A 155 12.10 -6.95 8.69
C GLU A 155 11.74 -5.48 8.92
N ASP A 156 12.72 -4.59 8.85
CA ASP A 156 12.54 -3.15 8.92
C ASP A 156 12.95 -2.49 7.60
N ASN A 157 12.13 -1.56 7.10
CA ASN A 157 12.46 -0.81 5.89
C ASN A 157 11.75 0.55 5.90
N GLU A 158 12.20 1.42 5.01
CA GLU A 158 11.59 2.70 4.74
C GLU A 158 11.26 2.81 3.25
N VAL A 159 10.06 3.30 2.92
CA VAL A 159 9.57 3.42 1.54
C VAL A 159 8.77 4.71 1.36
N ASP A 160 8.73 5.23 0.14
CA ASP A 160 7.85 6.35 -0.18
C ASP A 160 6.37 5.92 -0.09
N MET A 161 5.53 6.76 0.50
CA MET A 161 4.09 6.57 0.50
C MET A 161 3.55 6.75 -0.92
N PRO A 162 2.90 5.74 -1.51
CA PRO A 162 2.31 5.91 -2.82
C PRO A 162 1.21 6.96 -2.75
N GLU A 163 1.01 7.71 -3.85
CA GLU A 163 -0.09 8.69 -3.95
C GLU A 163 -1.46 8.08 -3.64
N ARG A 164 -1.60 6.76 -3.87
CA ARG A 164 -2.80 5.99 -3.57
C ARG A 164 -2.45 4.59 -3.10
N GLY A 165 -3.13 4.15 -2.04
CA GLY A 165 -3.10 2.77 -1.56
C GLY A 165 -2.01 2.50 -0.51
N ILE A 166 -1.71 1.21 -0.33
CA ILE A 166 -0.76 0.70 0.65
C ILE A 166 0.51 0.28 -0.11
N PRO A 167 1.72 0.58 0.39
CA PRO A 167 2.96 0.06 -0.20
C PRO A 167 2.87 -1.46 -0.41
N PRO A 168 3.31 -1.99 -1.57
CA PRO A 168 3.19 -3.42 -1.88
C PRO A 168 3.85 -4.36 -0.84
N SER A 169 4.93 -3.92 -0.20
CA SER A 169 5.61 -4.67 0.88
C SER A 169 4.68 -4.88 2.09
N ILE A 170 4.08 -3.80 2.58
CA ILE A 170 3.11 -3.83 3.69
C ILE A 170 1.85 -4.59 3.26
N PHE A 171 1.38 -4.40 2.04
CA PHE A 171 0.22 -5.10 1.51
C PHE A 171 0.44 -6.63 1.47
N GLY A 172 1.57 -7.08 0.95
CA GLY A 172 1.95 -8.49 0.93
C GLY A 172 2.04 -9.08 2.33
N ALA A 173 2.58 -8.32 3.27
CA ALA A 173 2.64 -8.69 4.68
C ALA A 173 1.25 -8.86 5.30
N LEU A 174 0.34 -7.91 5.09
CA LEU A 174 -1.04 -7.98 5.59
C LEU A 174 -1.83 -9.14 4.96
N ILE A 175 -1.56 -9.48 3.70
CA ILE A 175 -2.12 -10.67 3.05
C ILE A 175 -1.53 -11.96 3.61
N ALA A 176 -0.23 -12.01 3.88
CA ALA A 176 0.41 -13.17 4.48
C ALA A 176 -0.04 -13.37 5.94
N ALA A 177 -0.25 -12.27 6.66
CA ALA A 177 -0.76 -12.20 8.01
C ALA A 177 -2.20 -12.67 8.14
N ASN A 178 -2.91 -12.75 7.01
CA ASN A 178 -4.35 -12.77 6.94
C ASN A 178 -4.96 -13.75 7.96
N PRO A 179 -5.52 -13.24 9.08
CA PRO A 179 -6.06 -14.07 10.15
C PRO A 179 -7.29 -14.85 9.70
N PHE A 180 -7.89 -14.49 8.56
CA PHE A 180 -9.05 -15.17 7.98
C PHE A 180 -8.75 -16.53 7.36
N LYS A 181 -7.48 -16.97 7.28
CA LYS A 181 -7.10 -18.27 6.68
C LYS A 181 -6.95 -19.45 7.66
N ASN A 182 -7.01 -19.24 8.98
CA ASN A 182 -6.76 -20.30 9.97
C ASN A 182 -7.92 -20.55 10.94
N ARG A 183 -9.17 -20.49 10.48
CA ARG A 183 -10.31 -21.07 11.21
C ARG A 183 -11.18 -21.87 10.27
#